data_AF-A0A2N9HWQ9-F1
#
_entry.id   AF-A0A2N9HWQ9-F1
#
_cell.length_a   1.000
_cell.length_b   1.000
_cell.length_c   1.000
_cell.angle_alpha   90.00
_cell.angle_beta   90.00
_cell.angle_gamma   90.00
#
_symmetry.space_group_name_H-M   'P 1'
#
loop_
_entity.id
_entity.type
_entity.pdbx_description
1 polymer ?
#
loop_
_entity_poly.entity_id
_entity_poly.type
_entity_poly.pdbx_seq_one_letter_code
_entity_poly.pdbx_strand_id
1 'polypeptide(L)'
;MGLKKQQSQHHYSVSVRMNDQIGEPKGGFIQAIRNWLLKFLLIWIMVMAFFSLMIYNGMDADNKVRRRDVLGSMCDQRARMLQDQFSVSVNHVHALAILVSTFHYYKNPSAIDQETFAEYTARTAFERPLLSGVAYAQRVIDSDRENFERQHGWTIKTMEKREPSPERDEYAPVIFSQESVSYLESLDMMSGEEDRENILRARATGKAVLTSPFRLLGSHHLGVVLTFPVYKSKLSVSATVQERVEATAG
;
A
#
# COMPACT_ATOMS: atom_id res chain seq x y z
N MET A 1 4.40 -20.48 -109.34
CA MET A 1 2.95 -20.16 -109.41
C MET A 1 2.73 -19.02 -108.43
N GLY A 2 2.71 -17.76 -108.83
CA GLY A 2 1.63 -17.06 -109.56
C GLY A 2 0.76 -16.35 -108.50
N LEU A 3 0.49 -15.04 -108.51
CA LEU A 3 0.58 -14.02 -109.53
C LEU A 3 0.73 -12.62 -108.87
N LYS A 4 1.47 -11.73 -109.54
CA LYS A 4 1.57 -10.28 -109.37
C LYS A 4 0.21 -9.56 -109.46
N LYS A 5 0.09 -8.34 -108.93
CA LYS A 5 0.11 -7.10 -109.77
C LYS A 5 -0.14 -5.77 -109.03
N GLN A 6 0.77 -4.83 -109.35
CA GLN A 6 0.58 -3.41 -109.72
C GLN A 6 0.16 -2.43 -108.61
N GLN A 7 0.63 -1.18 -108.54
CA GLN A 7 1.05 -0.22 -109.57
C GLN A 7 1.88 0.89 -108.84
N SER A 8 3.13 1.19 -109.18
CA SER A 8 3.60 2.37 -109.97
C SER A 8 2.82 3.68 -109.69
N GLN A 9 3.39 4.86 -109.45
CA GLN A 9 4.59 5.46 -110.08
C GLN A 9 4.98 6.80 -109.39
N HIS A 10 6.21 7.22 -109.65
CA HIS A 10 6.94 8.43 -109.25
C HIS A 10 6.27 9.78 -109.64
N HIS A 11 6.59 10.88 -108.94
CA HIS A 11 7.48 11.95 -109.47
C HIS A 11 7.57 13.24 -108.61
N TYR A 12 8.82 13.70 -108.49
CA TYR A 12 9.37 15.06 -108.39
C TYR A 12 9.06 16.04 -107.25
N SER A 13 10.17 16.62 -106.78
CA SER A 13 10.37 17.63 -105.75
C SER A 13 10.06 19.06 -106.19
N VAL A 14 9.46 19.85 -105.30
CA VAL A 14 9.59 21.32 -105.28
C VAL A 14 9.79 21.76 -103.83
N SER A 15 10.88 22.48 -103.60
CA SER A 15 11.22 23.12 -102.34
C SER A 15 10.38 24.38 -102.13
N VAL A 16 9.66 24.47 -101.02
CA VAL A 16 9.15 25.73 -100.47
C VAL A 16 9.95 26.02 -99.20
N ARG A 17 10.77 27.07 -99.25
CA ARG A 17 11.45 27.64 -98.08
C ARG A 17 10.45 28.61 -97.43
N MET A 18 9.82 28.21 -96.33
CA MET A 18 9.22 29.14 -95.38
C MET A 18 10.15 29.24 -94.17
N ASN A 19 10.63 30.45 -93.97
CA ASN A 19 11.41 30.89 -92.84
C ASN A 19 10.44 31.23 -91.71
N ASP A 20 10.44 30.43 -90.64
CA ASP A 20 9.96 30.87 -89.34
C ASP A 20 11.05 30.61 -88.30
N GLN A 21 11.41 31.70 -87.65
CA GLN A 21 12.37 31.77 -86.57
C GLN A 21 11.78 31.18 -85.27
N ILE A 22 12.70 30.89 -84.34
CA ILE A 22 12.51 30.82 -82.87
C ILE A 22 12.05 29.46 -82.30
N GLY A 23 12.99 28.81 -81.58
CA GLY A 23 12.65 27.77 -80.60
C GLY A 23 13.81 26.85 -80.21
N GLU A 24 14.67 27.29 -79.29
CA GLU A 24 15.64 26.45 -78.56
C GLU A 24 15.05 25.15 -77.96
N PRO A 25 15.87 24.13 -77.65
CA PRO A 25 15.38 22.82 -77.19
C PRO A 25 14.83 22.87 -75.75
N LYS A 26 13.52 23.06 -75.60
CA LYS A 26 12.82 23.13 -74.29
C LYS A 26 12.66 21.80 -73.53
N GLY A 27 13.23 20.68 -74.02
CA GLY A 27 13.05 19.34 -73.42
C GLY A 27 13.91 19.05 -72.18
N GLY A 28 15.16 19.55 -72.13
CA GLY A 28 16.09 19.27 -71.02
C GLY A 28 15.88 20.17 -69.78
N PHE A 29 15.43 21.40 -69.99
CA PHE A 29 15.21 22.38 -68.92
C PHE A 29 14.03 21.99 -68.02
N ILE A 30 12.95 21.45 -68.59
CA ILE A 30 11.75 21.03 -67.85
C ILE A 30 12.04 19.78 -66.99
N GLN A 31 12.84 18.84 -67.50
CA GLN A 31 13.27 17.66 -66.73
C GLN A 31 14.24 18.02 -65.60
N ALA A 32 15.17 18.96 -65.84
CA ALA A 32 16.09 19.46 -64.82
C ALA A 32 15.34 20.20 -63.70
N ILE A 33 14.39 21.07 -64.04
CA ILE A 33 13.53 21.77 -63.06
C ILE A 33 12.71 20.77 -62.24
N ARG A 34 12.09 19.75 -62.87
CA ARG A 34 11.32 18.71 -62.17
C ARG A 34 12.18 17.91 -61.17
N ASN A 35 13.41 17.54 -61.56
CA ASN A 35 14.34 16.83 -60.67
C ASN A 35 14.84 17.72 -59.52
N TRP A 36 15.03 19.01 -59.77
CA TRP A 36 15.40 19.97 -58.72
C TRP A 36 14.24 20.14 -57.73
N LEU A 37 13.01 20.25 -58.22
CA LEU A 37 11.78 20.36 -57.43
C LEU A 37 11.55 19.11 -56.56
N LEU A 38 11.78 17.90 -57.11
CA LEU A 38 11.78 16.65 -56.33
C LEU A 38 12.85 16.62 -55.23
N LYS A 39 14.06 17.13 -55.50
CA LYS A 39 15.13 17.24 -54.47
C LYS A 39 14.76 18.23 -53.38
N PHE A 40 14.19 19.38 -53.71
CA PHE A 40 13.69 20.34 -52.72
C PHE A 40 12.55 19.77 -51.88
N LEU A 41 11.65 19.02 -52.50
CA LEU A 41 10.56 18.34 -51.80
C LEU A 41 11.08 17.29 -50.82
N LEU A 42 12.11 16.51 -51.20
CA LEU A 42 12.76 15.56 -50.30
C LEU A 42 13.46 16.26 -49.13
N ILE A 43 14.20 17.35 -49.40
CA ILE A 43 14.85 18.15 -48.34
C ILE A 43 13.80 18.73 -47.39
N TRP A 44 12.68 19.25 -47.91
CA TRP A 44 11.57 19.75 -47.10
C TRP A 44 10.97 18.68 -46.17
N ILE A 45 10.76 17.46 -46.69
CA ILE A 45 10.27 16.33 -45.89
C ILE A 45 11.27 15.97 -44.79
N MET A 46 12.57 15.94 -45.09
CA MET A 46 13.61 15.67 -44.09
C MET A 46 13.65 16.73 -42.98
N VAL A 47 13.52 18.00 -43.35
CA VAL A 47 13.46 19.12 -42.39
C VAL A 47 12.22 18.99 -41.50
N MET A 48 11.05 18.68 -42.08
CA MET A 48 9.82 18.50 -41.31
C MET A 48 9.87 17.28 -40.38
N ALA A 49 10.46 16.16 -40.83
CA ALA A 49 10.68 14.98 -40.00
C ALA A 49 11.64 15.26 -38.84
N PHE A 50 12.68 16.08 -39.07
CA PHE A 50 13.60 16.48 -38.01
C PHE A 50 12.91 17.38 -36.96
N PHE A 51 12.14 18.38 -37.40
CA PHE A 51 11.37 19.23 -36.50
C PHE A 51 10.33 18.44 -35.71
N SER A 52 9.63 17.48 -36.32
CA SER A 52 8.65 16.66 -35.62
C SER A 52 9.30 15.75 -34.57
N LEU A 53 10.48 15.17 -34.86
CA LEU A 53 11.23 14.38 -33.89
C LEU A 53 11.74 15.22 -32.71
N MET A 54 12.20 16.45 -32.97
CA MET A 54 12.62 17.38 -31.92
C MET A 54 11.45 17.73 -30.98
N ILE A 55 10.28 18.06 -31.53
CA ILE A 55 9.07 18.34 -30.75
C ILE A 55 8.63 17.10 -29.97
N TYR A 56 8.60 15.93 -30.62
CA TYR A 56 8.23 14.67 -29.98
C TYR A 56 9.12 14.35 -28.78
N ASN A 57 10.45 14.45 -28.94
CA ASN A 57 11.39 14.17 -27.87
C ASN A 57 11.24 15.16 -26.69
N GLY A 58 10.98 16.44 -26.97
CA GLY A 58 10.69 17.44 -25.94
C GLY A 58 9.40 17.14 -25.18
N MET A 59 8.32 16.80 -25.89
CA MET A 59 7.05 16.42 -25.29
C MET A 59 7.13 15.09 -24.53
N ASP A 60 7.88 14.10 -25.03
CA ASP A 60 8.09 12.82 -24.36
C ASP A 60 8.91 12.98 -23.07
N ALA A 61 9.94 13.85 -23.07
CA ALA A 61 10.70 14.19 -21.88
C ALA A 61 9.82 14.86 -20.81
N ASP A 62 8.99 15.86 -21.18
CA ASP A 62 8.04 16.50 -20.26
C ASP A 62 7.00 15.51 -19.72
N ASN A 63 6.45 14.65 -20.59
CA ASN A 63 5.50 13.62 -20.19
C ASN A 63 6.10 12.61 -19.21
N LYS A 64 7.38 12.23 -19.37
CA LYS A 64 8.09 11.35 -18.43
C LYS A 64 8.26 12.01 -17.06
N VAL A 65 8.63 13.30 -17.02
CA VAL A 65 8.73 14.05 -15.77
C VAL A 65 7.37 14.16 -15.10
N ARG A 66 6.33 14.59 -15.83
CA ARG A 66 4.96 14.69 -15.29
C ARG A 66 4.45 13.35 -14.76
N ARG A 67 4.72 12.23 -15.44
CA ARG A 67 4.34 10.90 -14.94
C ARG A 67 5.05 10.55 -13.63
N ARG A 68 6.33 10.89 -13.51
CA ARG A 68 7.11 10.68 -12.28
C ARG A 68 6.55 11.53 -11.14
N ASP A 69 6.25 12.79 -11.38
CA ASP A 69 5.72 13.71 -10.36
C ASP A 69 4.31 13.33 -9.93
N VAL A 70 3.46 12.91 -10.87
CA VAL A 70 2.12 12.37 -10.57
C VAL A 70 2.24 11.07 -9.76
N LEU A 71 3.16 10.17 -10.12
CA LEU A 71 3.38 8.94 -9.34
C LEU A 71 3.91 9.24 -7.94
N GLY A 72 4.86 10.17 -7.81
CA GLY A 72 5.42 10.60 -6.53
C GLY A 72 4.34 11.22 -5.64
N SER A 73 3.59 12.19 -6.16
CA SER A 73 2.48 12.82 -5.40
C SER A 73 1.39 11.84 -5.01
N MET A 74 1.01 10.88 -5.86
CA MET A 74 0.06 9.82 -5.50
C MET A 74 0.60 8.89 -4.41
N CYS A 75 1.89 8.54 -4.45
CA CYS A 75 2.54 7.73 -3.42
C CYS A 75 2.55 8.46 -2.08
N ASP A 76 3.00 9.72 -2.07
CA ASP A 76 3.06 10.55 -0.87
C ASP A 76 1.68 10.80 -0.26
N GLN A 77 0.65 10.96 -1.09
CA GLN A 77 -0.73 11.11 -0.61
C GLN A 77 -1.23 9.84 0.07
N ARG A 78 -0.99 8.66 -0.51
CA ARG A 78 -1.39 7.37 0.09
C ARG A 78 -0.60 7.06 1.35
N ALA A 79 0.70 7.35 1.38
CA ALA A 79 1.54 7.17 2.56
C ALA A 79 1.04 8.02 3.73
N ARG A 80 0.77 9.31 3.49
CA ARG A 80 0.19 10.20 4.50
C ARG A 80 -1.17 9.73 5.00
N MET A 81 -2.08 9.36 4.09
CA MET A 81 -3.39 8.84 4.47
C MET A 81 -3.28 7.61 5.37
N LEU A 82 -2.42 6.64 5.03
CA LEU A 82 -2.20 5.45 5.85
C LEU A 82 -1.62 5.80 7.23
N GLN A 83 -0.61 6.68 7.25
CA GLN A 83 0.05 7.11 8.48
C GLN A 83 -0.90 7.86 9.42
N ASP A 84 -1.73 8.75 8.88
CA ASP A 84 -2.69 9.53 9.67
C ASP A 84 -3.78 8.63 10.26
N GLN A 85 -4.34 7.73 9.45
CA GLN A 85 -5.36 6.76 9.91
C GLN A 85 -4.80 5.81 10.99
N PHE A 86 -3.54 5.39 10.83
CA PHE A 86 -2.86 4.57 11.82
C PHE A 86 -2.58 5.35 13.12
N SER A 87 -2.14 6.60 13.02
CA SER A 87 -1.90 7.48 14.18
C SER A 87 -3.16 7.68 15.01
N VAL A 88 -4.31 7.92 14.37
CA VAL A 88 -5.62 8.02 15.05
C VAL A 88 -5.94 6.73 15.82
N SER A 89 -5.78 5.58 15.16
CA SER A 89 -6.03 4.27 15.78
C SER A 89 -5.13 4.04 17.00
N VAL A 90 -3.83 4.38 16.91
CA VAL A 90 -2.87 4.25 18.02
C VAL A 90 -3.26 5.11 19.22
N ASN A 91 -3.65 6.36 18.98
CA ASN A 91 -4.06 7.27 20.04
C ASN A 91 -5.33 6.78 20.74
N HIS A 92 -6.29 6.23 19.99
CA HIS A 92 -7.50 5.67 20.59
C HIS A 92 -7.23 4.40 21.41
N VAL A 93 -6.34 3.52 20.94
CA VAL A 93 -5.92 2.35 21.74
C VAL A 93 -5.18 2.78 23.00
N HIS A 94 -4.37 3.83 22.95
CA HIS A 94 -3.76 4.40 24.15
C HIS A 94 -4.82 4.88 25.15
N ALA A 95 -5.88 5.54 24.68
CA ALA A 95 -7.00 5.96 25.53
C ALA A 95 -7.73 4.74 26.16
N LEU A 96 -7.90 3.64 25.41
CA LEU A 96 -8.45 2.39 25.93
C LEU A 96 -7.57 1.78 27.04
N ALA A 97 -6.24 1.83 26.90
CA ALA A 97 -5.32 1.38 27.95
C ALA A 97 -5.47 2.21 29.25
N ILE A 98 -5.64 3.53 29.13
CA ILE A 98 -5.93 4.42 30.27
C ILE A 98 -7.31 4.11 30.87
N LEU A 99 -8.30 3.82 30.03
CA LEU A 99 -9.66 3.45 30.46
C LEU A 99 -9.61 2.17 31.29
N VAL A 100 -8.95 1.11 30.80
CA VAL A 100 -8.78 -0.14 31.56
C VAL A 100 -8.03 0.13 32.86
N SER A 101 -6.91 0.86 32.83
CA SER A 101 -6.18 1.24 34.05
C SER A 101 -7.11 1.90 35.08
N THR A 102 -7.88 2.91 34.65
CA THR A 102 -8.71 3.74 35.52
C THR A 102 -9.93 2.99 36.08
N PHE A 103 -10.66 2.27 35.22
CA PHE A 103 -11.93 1.67 35.60
C PHE A 103 -11.79 0.24 36.13
N HIS A 104 -10.75 -0.49 35.74
CA HIS A 104 -10.51 -1.85 36.21
C HIS A 104 -9.60 -1.91 37.46
N TYR A 105 -8.52 -1.13 37.48
CA TYR A 105 -7.51 -1.20 38.56
C TYR A 105 -7.60 -0.07 39.59
N TYR A 106 -7.84 1.18 39.16
CA TYR A 106 -7.90 2.31 40.11
C TYR A 106 -9.22 2.40 40.87
N LYS A 107 -10.34 2.02 40.25
CA LYS A 107 -11.63 1.93 40.95
C LYS A 107 -11.77 0.59 41.64
N ASN A 108 -12.18 0.62 42.91
CA ASN A 108 -12.47 -0.57 43.70
C ASN A 108 -13.91 -0.47 44.28
N PRO A 109 -14.85 -1.33 43.86
CA PRO A 109 -14.72 -2.45 42.91
C PRO A 109 -14.51 -2.00 41.46
N SER A 110 -14.03 -2.92 40.60
CA SER A 110 -13.89 -2.71 39.15
C SER A 110 -15.22 -2.23 38.57
N ALA A 111 -15.17 -1.13 37.81
CA ALA A 111 -16.33 -0.54 37.16
C ALA A 111 -16.40 -0.87 35.66
N ILE A 112 -15.58 -1.82 35.22
CA ILE A 112 -15.60 -2.36 33.85
C ILE A 112 -15.61 -3.90 33.91
N ASP A 113 -16.47 -4.47 33.09
CA ASP A 113 -16.60 -5.89 32.83
C ASP A 113 -16.59 -6.14 31.31
N GLN A 114 -16.71 -7.41 30.91
CA GLN A 114 -16.72 -7.81 29.50
C GLN A 114 -17.86 -7.15 28.71
N GLU A 115 -19.06 -7.03 29.30
CA GLU A 115 -20.22 -6.42 28.64
C GLU A 115 -19.98 -4.92 28.38
N THR A 116 -19.54 -4.18 29.42
CA THR A 116 -19.21 -2.76 29.33
C THR A 116 -18.08 -2.51 28.33
N PHE A 117 -17.03 -3.36 28.34
CA PHE A 117 -15.92 -3.24 27.41
C PHE A 117 -16.35 -3.51 25.96
N ALA A 118 -17.11 -4.57 25.72
CA ALA A 118 -17.64 -4.91 24.40
C ALA A 118 -18.54 -3.80 23.85
N GLU A 119 -19.46 -3.27 24.67
CA GLU A 119 -20.35 -2.18 24.27
C GLU A 119 -19.57 -0.90 23.96
N TYR A 120 -18.65 -0.48 24.84
CA TYR A 120 -17.85 0.73 24.63
C TYR A 120 -16.97 0.62 23.37
N THR A 121 -16.30 -0.52 23.19
CA THR A 121 -15.41 -0.73 22.04
C THR A 121 -16.19 -0.86 20.74
N ALA A 122 -17.37 -1.46 20.73
CA ALA A 122 -18.25 -1.50 19.57
C ALA A 122 -18.74 -0.10 19.18
N ARG A 123 -19.23 0.69 20.15
CA ARG A 123 -19.70 2.07 19.91
C ARG A 123 -18.59 3.00 19.41
N THR A 124 -17.35 2.79 19.85
CA THR A 124 -16.18 3.59 19.45
C THR A 124 -15.35 2.95 18.33
N ALA A 125 -15.86 1.93 17.63
CA ALA A 125 -15.10 1.25 16.59
C ALA A 125 -14.67 2.20 15.45
N PHE A 126 -15.45 3.24 15.17
CA PHE A 126 -15.15 4.26 14.16
C PHE A 126 -13.89 5.08 14.47
N GLU A 127 -13.47 5.17 15.74
CA GLU A 127 -12.23 5.85 16.17
C GLU A 127 -10.97 5.02 15.83
N ARG A 128 -11.14 3.77 15.37
CA ARG A 128 -10.06 2.85 15.06
C ARG A 128 -10.20 2.30 13.63
N PRO A 129 -10.06 3.15 12.60
CA PRO A 129 -10.39 2.80 11.21
C PRO A 129 -9.57 1.65 10.61
N LEU A 130 -8.38 1.36 11.15
CA LEU A 130 -7.50 0.30 10.64
C LEU A 130 -7.42 -0.95 11.54
N LEU A 131 -8.20 -1.01 12.62
CA LEU A 131 -8.16 -2.14 13.56
C LEU A 131 -9.40 -3.02 13.40
N SER A 132 -9.21 -4.33 13.26
CA SER A 132 -10.30 -5.31 13.17
C SER A 132 -11.03 -5.50 14.50
N GLY A 133 -10.33 -5.28 15.62
CA GLY A 133 -10.87 -5.34 16.96
C GLY A 133 -9.82 -4.98 18.00
N VAL A 134 -10.25 -4.92 19.25
CA VAL A 134 -9.38 -4.69 20.41
C VAL A 134 -9.72 -5.67 21.51
N ALA A 135 -8.72 -6.03 22.30
CA ALA A 135 -8.86 -6.92 23.44
C ALA A 135 -7.89 -6.50 24.55
N TYR A 136 -8.21 -6.86 25.78
CA TYR A 136 -7.36 -6.67 26.95
C TYR A 136 -6.94 -8.04 27.49
N ALA A 137 -5.63 -8.26 27.51
CA ALA A 137 -5.01 -9.41 28.13
C ALA A 137 -4.47 -9.04 29.52
N GLN A 138 -4.82 -9.83 30.53
CA GLN A 138 -4.35 -9.61 31.89
C GLN A 138 -3.09 -10.43 32.14
N ARG A 139 -2.09 -9.85 32.81
CA ARG A 139 -0.93 -10.60 33.28
C ARG A 139 -1.31 -11.47 34.47
N VAL A 140 -1.04 -12.78 34.35
CA VAL A 140 -1.28 -13.76 35.40
C VAL A 140 0.03 -14.51 35.67
N ILE A 141 0.49 -14.51 36.92
CA ILE A 141 1.65 -15.31 37.35
C ILE A 141 1.16 -16.72 37.65
N ASP A 142 1.99 -17.73 37.42
CA ASP A 142 1.60 -19.14 37.65
C ASP A 142 1.03 -19.43 39.03
N SER A 143 1.61 -18.83 40.08
CA SER A 143 1.11 -18.95 41.45
C SER A 143 -0.34 -18.46 41.63
N ASP A 144 -0.79 -17.53 40.79
CA ASP A 144 -2.13 -16.96 40.82
C ASP A 144 -3.10 -17.62 39.83
N ARG A 145 -2.59 -18.52 38.95
CA ARG A 145 -3.37 -19.14 37.87
C ARG A 145 -4.61 -19.86 38.37
N GLU A 146 -4.48 -20.69 39.40
CA GLU A 146 -5.62 -21.48 39.91
C GLU A 146 -6.74 -20.58 40.45
N ASN A 147 -6.38 -19.51 41.16
CA ASN A 147 -7.35 -18.54 41.67
C ASN A 147 -8.01 -17.75 40.54
N PHE A 148 -7.22 -17.35 39.54
CA PHE A 148 -7.70 -16.65 38.36
C PHE A 148 -8.71 -17.50 37.56
N GLU A 149 -8.38 -18.76 37.26
CA GLU A 149 -9.26 -19.67 36.51
C GLU A 149 -10.55 -19.97 37.29
N ARG A 150 -10.44 -20.14 38.62
CA ARG A 150 -11.61 -20.33 39.50
C ARG A 150 -12.53 -19.11 39.54
N GLN A 151 -11.97 -17.90 39.53
CA GLN A 151 -12.72 -16.65 39.54
C GLN A 151 -13.46 -16.40 38.21
N HIS A 152 -12.81 -16.70 37.09
CA HIS A 152 -13.38 -16.45 35.76
C HIS A 152 -14.25 -17.60 35.25
N GLY A 153 -14.14 -18.81 35.82
CA GLY A 153 -14.93 -19.97 35.43
C GLY A 153 -14.46 -20.64 34.13
N TRP A 154 -13.25 -20.35 33.67
CA TRP A 154 -12.63 -20.95 32.49
C TRP A 154 -11.12 -21.11 32.67
N THR A 155 -10.52 -21.98 31.86
CA THR A 155 -9.07 -22.26 31.88
C THR A 155 -8.32 -21.44 30.84
N ILE A 156 -7.07 -21.09 31.14
CA ILE A 156 -6.17 -20.39 30.20
C ILE A 156 -5.83 -21.36 29.06
N LYS A 157 -5.98 -20.94 27.81
CA LYS A 157 -5.78 -21.77 26.61
C LYS A 157 -4.67 -21.28 25.71
N THR A 158 -4.02 -22.19 25.00
CA THR A 158 -3.04 -21.85 23.96
C THR A 158 -3.70 -21.27 22.71
N MET A 159 -3.00 -20.36 22.01
CA MET A 159 -3.48 -19.72 20.78
C MET A 159 -3.64 -20.68 19.61
N GLU A 160 -2.69 -21.60 19.44
CA GLU A 160 -2.64 -22.50 18.29
C GLU A 160 -3.70 -23.62 18.39
N LYS A 161 -3.71 -24.35 19.51
CA LYS A 161 -4.54 -25.55 19.68
C LYS A 161 -5.82 -25.31 20.48
N ARG A 162 -5.94 -24.16 21.15
CA ARG A 162 -7.05 -23.87 22.08
C ARG A 162 -7.20 -24.90 23.20
N GLU A 163 -6.09 -25.56 23.53
CA GLU A 163 -5.97 -26.51 24.63
C GLU A 163 -5.50 -25.80 25.91
N PRO A 164 -5.78 -26.34 27.11
CA PRO A 164 -5.27 -25.79 28.36
C PRO A 164 -3.76 -25.51 28.29
N SER A 165 -3.36 -24.30 28.67
CA SER A 165 -1.96 -23.88 28.58
C SER A 165 -1.09 -24.73 29.51
N PRO A 166 0.07 -25.23 29.06
CA PRO A 166 1.02 -25.91 29.94
C PRO A 166 1.52 -24.96 31.03
N GLU A 167 2.24 -25.49 32.01
CA GLU A 167 2.88 -24.67 33.05
C GLU A 167 3.92 -23.71 32.44
N ARG A 168 3.83 -22.44 32.84
CA ARG A 168 4.64 -21.30 32.40
C ARG A 168 4.78 -20.32 33.55
N ASP A 169 5.87 -19.57 33.59
CA ASP A 169 6.12 -18.58 34.66
C ASP A 169 5.02 -17.50 34.74
N GLU A 170 4.54 -17.06 33.58
CA GLU A 170 3.45 -16.09 33.45
C GLU A 170 2.66 -16.32 32.15
N TYR A 171 1.43 -15.81 32.15
CA TYR A 171 0.46 -15.90 31.08
C TYR A 171 -0.12 -14.51 30.78
N ALA A 172 -0.67 -14.34 29.58
CA ALA A 172 -1.46 -13.16 29.20
C ALA A 172 -2.84 -13.56 28.64
N PRO A 173 -3.73 -14.17 29.46
CA PRO A 173 -5.07 -14.49 29.02
C PRO A 173 -5.92 -13.26 28.71
N VAL A 174 -6.67 -13.29 27.61
CA VAL A 174 -7.66 -12.26 27.28
C VAL A 174 -8.89 -12.36 28.18
N ILE A 175 -9.16 -11.29 28.92
CA ILE A 175 -10.33 -11.17 29.81
C ILE A 175 -11.41 -10.24 29.26
N PHE A 176 -11.03 -9.24 28.46
CA PHE A 176 -11.99 -8.36 27.78
C PHE A 176 -11.74 -8.36 26.28
N SER A 177 -12.79 -8.41 25.47
CA SER A 177 -12.67 -8.44 24.01
C SER A 177 -13.84 -7.72 23.35
N GLN A 178 -13.54 -6.96 22.30
CA GLN A 178 -14.57 -6.50 21.37
C GLN A 178 -15.23 -7.71 20.68
N GLU A 179 -16.53 -7.64 20.41
CA GLU A 179 -17.31 -8.73 19.82
C GLU A 179 -16.69 -9.29 18.52
N SER A 180 -16.07 -8.43 17.70
CA SER A 180 -15.37 -8.79 16.45
C SER A 180 -14.16 -9.71 16.65
N VAL A 181 -13.61 -9.77 17.87
CA VAL A 181 -12.46 -10.59 18.25
C VAL A 181 -12.74 -11.44 19.50
N SER A 182 -14.02 -11.76 19.74
CA SER A 182 -14.47 -12.61 20.87
C SER A 182 -13.81 -13.99 20.92
N TYR A 183 -13.36 -14.51 19.77
CA TYR A 183 -12.61 -15.77 19.70
C TYR A 183 -11.25 -15.76 20.42
N LEU A 184 -10.79 -14.59 20.87
CA LEU A 184 -9.57 -14.41 21.66
C LEU A 184 -9.79 -14.64 23.16
N GLU A 185 -11.03 -14.59 23.65
CA GLU A 185 -11.34 -14.79 25.08
C GLU A 185 -10.74 -16.11 25.59
N SER A 186 -10.16 -16.09 26.79
CA SER A 186 -9.41 -17.19 27.42
C SER A 186 -8.09 -17.61 26.76
N LEU A 187 -7.72 -17.05 25.60
CA LEU A 187 -6.45 -17.36 24.95
C LEU A 187 -5.30 -16.61 25.62
N ASP A 188 -4.22 -17.34 25.89
CA ASP A 188 -2.94 -16.83 26.35
C ASP A 188 -2.17 -16.20 25.19
N MET A 189 -2.14 -14.86 25.15
CA MET A 189 -1.44 -14.11 24.11
C MET A 189 0.08 -14.31 24.16
N MET A 190 0.65 -14.84 25.26
CA MET A 190 2.08 -15.20 25.32
C MET A 190 2.38 -16.56 24.68
N SER A 191 1.36 -17.35 24.31
CA SER A 191 1.58 -18.64 23.64
C SER A 191 1.89 -18.51 22.14
N GLY A 192 1.65 -17.35 21.54
CA GLY A 192 2.11 -16.99 20.19
C GLY A 192 3.41 -16.20 20.26
N GLU A 193 4.40 -16.55 19.43
CA GLU A 193 5.74 -15.95 19.49
C GLU A 193 5.73 -14.44 19.16
N GLU A 194 5.02 -14.04 18.11
CA GLU A 194 4.92 -12.64 17.69
C GLU A 194 4.25 -11.76 18.76
N ASP A 195 3.17 -12.25 19.34
CA ASP A 195 2.44 -11.57 20.42
C ASP A 195 3.25 -11.53 21.72
N ARG A 196 3.90 -12.64 22.09
CA ARG A 196 4.80 -12.75 23.25
C ARG A 196 5.92 -11.71 23.21
N GLU A 197 6.65 -11.64 22.09
CA GLU A 197 7.71 -10.65 21.91
C GLU A 197 7.18 -9.21 22.02
N ASN A 198 6.00 -8.96 21.45
CA ASN A 198 5.39 -7.64 21.49
C ASN A 198 4.97 -7.25 22.92
N ILE A 199 4.35 -8.16 23.67
CA ILE A 199 3.95 -7.93 25.07
C ILE A 199 5.17 -7.61 25.94
N LEU A 200 6.23 -8.42 25.83
CA LEU A 200 7.47 -8.22 26.59
C LEU A 200 8.10 -6.86 26.29
N ARG A 201 8.11 -6.45 25.01
CA ARG A 201 8.64 -5.15 24.58
C ARG A 201 7.74 -3.99 25.00
N ALA A 202 6.42 -4.16 24.95
CA ALA A 202 5.43 -3.17 25.38
C ALA A 202 5.69 -2.80 26.85
N ARG A 203 5.68 -3.80 27.74
CA ARG A 203 5.83 -3.57 29.18
C ARG A 203 7.20 -3.01 29.56
N ALA A 204 8.27 -3.43 28.90
CA ALA A 204 9.62 -2.94 29.17
C ALA A 204 9.80 -1.46 28.74
N THR A 205 9.19 -1.07 27.62
CA THR A 205 9.34 0.29 27.06
C THR A 205 8.29 1.29 27.55
N GLY A 206 7.14 0.81 28.05
CA GLY A 206 5.98 1.64 28.42
C GLY A 206 5.40 2.44 27.27
N LYS A 207 5.52 1.92 26.04
CA LYS A 207 5.07 2.58 24.81
C LYS A 207 4.32 1.60 23.92
N ALA A 208 3.61 2.16 22.94
CA ALA A 208 3.03 1.43 21.83
C ALA A 208 4.11 0.66 21.06
N VAL A 209 3.86 -0.61 20.75
CA VAL A 209 4.77 -1.46 19.98
C VAL A 209 4.00 -2.26 18.92
N LEU A 210 4.69 -2.56 17.81
CA LEU A 210 4.13 -3.29 16.67
C LEU A 210 4.91 -4.55 16.39
N THR A 211 4.20 -5.63 16.07
CA THR A 211 4.80 -6.86 15.56
C THR A 211 5.34 -6.69 14.14
N SER A 212 6.16 -7.64 13.71
CA SER A 212 6.34 -7.90 12.29
C SER A 212 5.01 -8.35 11.65
N PRO A 213 4.84 -8.20 10.32
CA PRO A 213 3.63 -8.69 9.66
C PRO A 213 3.52 -10.22 9.74
N PHE A 214 2.40 -10.73 10.24
CA PHE A 214 2.10 -12.16 10.32
C PHE A 214 0.61 -12.44 10.07
N ARG A 215 0.23 -13.71 9.98
CA ARG A 215 -1.17 -14.11 9.74
C ARG A 215 -1.96 -14.08 11.04
N LEU A 216 -2.95 -13.20 11.12
CA LEU A 216 -3.79 -13.05 12.30
C LEU A 216 -4.68 -14.28 12.54
N LEU A 217 -4.92 -14.60 13.81
CA LEU A 217 -5.87 -15.63 14.21
C LEU A 217 -7.29 -15.33 13.70
N GLY A 218 -8.05 -16.39 13.41
CA GLY A 218 -9.43 -16.29 12.92
C GLY A 218 -9.54 -15.94 11.43
N SER A 219 -9.02 -14.78 11.02
CA SER A 219 -9.15 -14.30 9.63
C SER A 219 -8.06 -14.78 8.67
N HIS A 220 -6.88 -15.18 9.18
CA HIS A 220 -5.68 -15.50 8.40
C HIS A 220 -5.18 -14.38 7.46
N HIS A 221 -5.70 -13.16 7.63
CA HIS A 221 -5.21 -11.98 6.94
C HIS A 221 -3.80 -11.62 7.41
N LEU A 222 -2.98 -11.10 6.49
CA LEU A 222 -1.69 -10.54 6.83
C LEU A 222 -1.92 -9.20 7.55
N GLY A 223 -1.42 -9.09 8.78
CA GLY A 223 -1.60 -7.91 9.60
C GLY A 223 -0.46 -7.72 10.60
N VAL A 224 -0.60 -6.69 11.42
CA VAL A 224 0.31 -6.39 12.54
C VAL A 224 -0.52 -6.23 13.80
N VAL A 225 0.05 -6.60 14.95
CA VAL A 225 -0.59 -6.40 16.26
C VAL A 225 0.04 -5.19 16.94
N LEU A 226 -0.83 -4.30 17.43
CA LEU A 226 -0.48 -3.12 18.22
C LEU A 226 -0.74 -3.44 19.70
N THR A 227 0.29 -3.32 20.53
CA THR A 227 0.19 -3.61 21.97
C THR A 227 0.56 -2.38 22.79
N PHE A 228 -0.23 -2.11 23.83
CA PHE A 228 0.04 -1.11 24.86
C PHE A 228 0.08 -1.80 26.22
N PRO A 229 1.06 -1.47 27.08
CA PRO A 229 1.08 -1.98 28.44
C PRO A 229 0.10 -1.20 29.32
N VAL A 230 -0.56 -1.91 30.22
CA VAL A 230 -1.37 -1.34 31.31
C VAL A 230 -0.65 -1.62 32.63
N TYR A 231 -0.48 -0.56 33.42
CA TYR A 231 0.17 -0.65 34.73
C TYR A 231 -0.85 -0.51 35.87
N LYS A 232 -0.61 -1.21 36.98
CA LYS A 232 -1.47 -1.20 38.18
C LYS A 232 -1.52 0.19 38.83
N SER A 233 -0.45 0.97 38.71
CA SER A 233 -0.32 2.30 39.27
C SER A 233 0.45 3.24 38.34
N LYS A 234 0.41 4.54 38.63
CA LYS A 234 1.09 5.60 37.87
C LYS A 234 2.58 5.46 38.13
N LEU A 235 3.27 4.90 37.17
CA LEU A 235 4.73 4.82 37.17
C LEU A 235 5.34 6.21 36.93
N SER A 236 6.50 6.45 37.54
CA SER A 236 7.32 7.61 37.21
C SER A 236 7.76 7.56 35.75
N VAL A 237 7.94 8.73 35.13
CA VAL A 237 8.49 8.84 33.77
C VAL A 237 9.90 8.22 33.69
N SER A 238 10.65 8.29 34.79
CA SER A 238 11.99 7.72 34.92
C SER A 238 12.01 6.26 35.40
N ALA A 239 10.86 5.57 35.43
CA ALA A 239 10.78 4.20 35.93
C ALA A 239 11.68 3.26 35.12
N THR A 240 12.45 2.44 35.83
CA THR A 240 13.35 1.45 35.24
C THR A 240 12.55 0.34 34.55
N VAL A 241 13.22 -0.46 33.71
CA VAL A 241 12.58 -1.60 33.04
C VAL A 241 12.01 -2.58 34.06
N GLN A 242 12.73 -2.83 35.16
CA GLN A 242 12.31 -3.78 36.18
C GLN A 242 11.09 -3.29 36.96
N GLU A 243 11.07 -2.01 37.35
CA GLU A 243 9.89 -1.39 37.99
C GLU A 243 8.65 -1.46 37.08
N ARG A 244 8.81 -1.26 35.78
CA ARG A 244 7.72 -1.39 34.81
C ARG A 244 7.20 -2.81 34.74
N VAL A 245 8.10 -3.80 34.65
CA VAL A 245 7.72 -5.22 34.61
C VAL A 245 6.96 -5.59 35.90
N GLU A 246 7.43 -5.19 37.07
CA GLU A 246 6.77 -5.48 38.34
C GLU A 246 5.38 -4.82 38.45
N ALA A 247 5.23 -3.59 37.96
CA ALA A 247 3.98 -2.85 37.98
C ALA A 247 3.00 -3.22 36.85
N THR A 248 3.38 -4.11 35.93
CA THR A 248 2.53 -4.50 34.78
C THR A 248 1.29 -5.25 35.25
N ALA A 249 0.13 -4.79 34.79
CA ALA A 249 -1.18 -5.39 35.01
C ALA A 249 -1.64 -6.24 33.81
N GLY A 250 -1.25 -5.85 32.59
CA GLY A 250 -1.58 -6.50 31.32
C GLY A 250 -0.87 -5.85 30.16
#